data_AF-A0A1V8M667-F1
#
_entry.id   AF-A0A1V8M667-F1
#
_cell.length_a   1.000
_cell.length_b   1.000
_cell.length_c   1.000
_cell.angle_alpha   90.00
_cell.angle_beta   90.00
_cell.angle_gamma   90.00
#
_symmetry.space_group_name_H-M   'P 1'
#
loop_
_entity.id
_entity.type
_entity.pdbx_description
1 polymer ?
#
loop_
_entity_poly.entity_id
_entity_poly.type
_entity_poly.pdbx_seq_one_letter_code
_entity_poly.pdbx_strand_id
1 'polypeptide(L)' 'MGIRLGCINQAKLTFAALQKTGVNCLGWIASCMERDMLMRDDNIRTLRSVDRCAFAGSIALYGKAGS' A
#
# COMPACT_ATOMS: atom_id res chain seq x y z
N MET A 1 1.92 0.72 -6.98
CA MET A 1 2.28 -0.65 -6.54
C MET A 1 1.04 -1.33 -6.02
N GLY A 2 0.62 -2.44 -6.63
CA GLY A 2 -0.43 -3.27 -6.02
C GLY A 2 0.07 -3.88 -4.72
N ILE A 3 -0.76 -3.96 -3.67
CA ILE A 3 -0.41 -4.73 -2.49
C ILE A 3 -0.34 -6.19 -2.92
N ARG A 4 0.84 -6.80 -2.77
CA ARG A 4 1.14 -8.24 -2.81
C ARG A 4 2.21 -8.44 -1.74
N LEU A 5 2.31 -9.61 -1.11
CA LEU A 5 3.25 -9.82 0.00
C LEU A 5 4.68 -9.32 -0.32
N GLY A 6 5.15 -9.52 -1.57
CA GLY A 6 6.44 -9.01 -2.05
C GLY A 6 6.52 -7.48 -2.28
N CYS A 7 5.41 -6.81 -2.54
CA CYS A 7 5.34 -5.36 -2.78
C CYS A 7 5.21 -4.54 -1.48
N ILE A 8 4.79 -5.16 -0.37
CA ILE A 8 4.72 -4.52 0.96
C ILE A 8 6.11 -4.11 1.44
N ASN A 9 7.09 -4.99 1.28
CA ASN A 9 8.45 -4.68 1.71
C ASN A 9 9.05 -3.53 0.91
N GLN A 10 8.75 -3.46 -0.39
CA GLN A 10 9.13 -2.31 -1.22
C GLN A 10 8.40 -1.04 -0.79
N ALA A 11 7.11 -1.10 -0.49
CA ALA A 11 6.37 0.06 0.02
C ALA A 11 7.00 0.61 1.32
N LYS A 12 7.42 -0.27 2.24
CA LYS A 12 8.13 0.12 3.47
C LYS A 12 9.48 0.77 3.17
N LEU A 13 10.25 0.23 2.24
CA LEU A 13 11.53 0.81 1.83
C LEU A 13 11.37 2.17 1.15
N THR A 14 10.37 2.32 0.27
CA THR A 14 10.02 3.61 -0.35
C THR A 14 9.62 4.62 0.71
N PHE A 15 8.79 4.23 1.68
CA PHE A 15 8.38 5.12 2.76
C PHE A 15 9.56 5.54 3.66
N ALA A 16 10.44 4.60 4.00
CA ALA A 16 11.68 4.91 4.74
C ALA A 16 12.61 5.85 3.94
N ALA A 17 12.68 5.71 2.62
CA ALA A 17 13.43 6.62 1.76
C ALA A 17 12.80 8.03 1.72
N LEU A 18 11.47 8.13 1.58
CA LEU A 18 10.75 9.41 1.59
C LEU A 18 10.93 10.17 2.91
N GLN A 19 10.92 9.46 4.05
CA GLN A 19 11.22 10.06 5.35
C GLN A 19 12.65 10.58 5.43
N LYS A 20 13.63 9.84 4.90
CA LYS A 20 15.03 10.28 4.86
C LYS A 20 15.23 11.51 3.97
N THR A 21 14.38 11.71 2.96
CA THR A 21 14.43 12.90 2.10
C THR A 21 13.71 14.12 2.69
N GLY A 22 13.13 14.02 3.89
CA GLY A 22 12.40 15.13 4.53
C GLY A 22 11.04 15.44 3.89
N VAL A 23 10.51 14.53 3.07
CA VAL A 23 9.20 14.69 2.44
C VAL A 23 8.13 14.35 3.47
N ASN A 24 7.26 15.31 3.77
CA ASN A 24 6.12 15.06 4.64
C ASN A 24 5.06 14.25 3.90
N CYS A 25 4.93 12.97 4.21
CA CYS A 25 3.87 12.14 3.66
C CYS A 25 2.57 12.44 4.39
N LEU A 26 1.54 12.91 3.68
CA LEU A 26 0.23 13.20 4.27
C LEU A 26 -0.63 11.95 4.45
N GLY A 27 -0.32 10.90 3.69
CA GLY A 27 -0.98 9.62 3.77
C GLY A 27 -0.69 8.75 2.56
N TRP A 28 -1.18 7.52 2.63
CA TRP A 28 -1.00 6.52 1.58
C TRP A 28 -2.31 5.83 1.25
N ILE A 29 -2.39 5.33 0.02
CA ILE A 29 -3.54 4.59 -0.51
C ILE A 29 -3.09 3.18 -0.89
N ALA A 30 -3.80 2.19 -0.39
CA ALA A 30 -3.62 0.79 -0.75
C ALA A 30 -4.20 0.52 -2.15
N SER A 31 -3.37 0.26 -3.14
CA SER A 31 -3.85 -0.20 -4.45
C SER A 31 -4.06 -1.72 -4.41
N CYS A 32 -5.30 -2.18 -4.51
CA CYS A 32 -5.67 -3.59 -4.50
C CYS A 32 -6.02 -4.01 -5.93
N MET A 33 -5.11 -4.73 -6.59
CA MET A 33 -5.29 -5.14 -8.01
C MET A 33 -5.91 -6.53 -8.15
N GLU A 34 -5.84 -7.37 -7.13
CA GLU A 34 -6.45 -8.70 -7.12
C GLU A 34 -7.76 -8.70 -6.33
N ARG A 35 -8.79 -9.33 -6.90
CA ARG A 35 -10.12 -9.47 -6.28
C ARG A 35 -10.09 -10.45 -5.10
N ASP A 36 -9.27 -11.50 -5.20
CA ASP A 36 -9.05 -12.55 -4.19
C ASP A 36 -7.71 -12.41 -3.47
N MET A 37 -7.34 -11.18 -3.13
CA MET A 37 -6.09 -10.98 -2.42
C MET A 37 -6.16 -11.60 -1.01
N LEU A 38 -5.56 -12.78 -0.85
CA LEU A 38 -5.39 -13.43 0.46
C LEU A 38 -4.69 -12.48 1.44
N MET A 39 -5.24 -12.37 2.64
CA MET A 39 -4.69 -11.58 3.75
C MET A 39 -4.57 -10.07 3.46
N ARG A 40 -5.46 -9.50 2.62
CA ARG A 40 -5.52 -8.05 2.36
C ARG A 40 -5.56 -7.22 3.64
N ASP A 41 -6.45 -7.57 4.57
CA ASP A 41 -6.64 -6.82 5.81
C ASP A 41 -5.43 -6.93 6.74
N ASP A 42 -4.82 -8.10 6.85
CA ASP A 42 -3.58 -8.28 7.63
C ASP A 42 -2.40 -7.51 7.03
N ASN A 43 -2.34 -7.43 5.70
CA ASN A 43 -1.32 -6.65 4.99
C ASN A 43 -1.50 -5.15 5.23
N ILE A 44 -2.73 -4.64 5.14
CA ILE A 44 -3.04 -3.23 5.45
C ILE A 44 -2.76 -2.94 6.91
N ARG A 45 -3.14 -3.83 7.83
CA ARG A 45 -2.88 -3.71 9.26
C ARG A 45 -1.38 -3.67 9.57
N THR A 46 -0.59 -4.51 8.91
CA THR A 46 0.88 -4.53 9.05
C THR A 46 1.52 -3.24 8.55
N LEU A 47 1.01 -2.66 7.47
CA LEU A 47 1.44 -1.34 7.00
C LEU A 47 1.04 -0.24 7.99
N ARG A 48 -0.20 -0.26 8.49
CA ARG A 48 -0.68 0.72 9.48
C ARG A 48 0.08 0.68 10.82
N SER A 49 0.64 -0.46 11.22
CA SER A 49 1.36 -0.57 12.50
C SER A 49 2.78 0.00 12.45
N VAL A 50 3.38 0.11 11.27
CA VAL A 50 4.76 0.60 11.08
C VAL A 50 4.81 2.01 10.48
N ASP A 51 3.71 2.46 9.89
CA ASP A 51 3.63 3.74 9.21
C ASP A 51 3.23 4.86 10.17
N ARG A 52 3.88 6.02 10.04
CA ARG A 52 3.58 7.23 10.81
C ARG A 52 2.60 8.15 10.08
N CYS A 53 2.24 7.82 8.85
CA CYS A 53 1.34 8.60 8.00
C CYS A 53 -0.05 7.98 7.94
N ALA A 54 -1.06 8.83 7.71
CA ALA A 54 -2.45 8.42 7.73
C ALA A 54 -2.77 7.43 6.59
N PHE A 55 -3.45 6.34 6.92
CA PHE A 55 -4.03 5.47 5.90
C PHE A 55 -5.29 6.14 5.35
N ALA A 56 -5.23 6.58 4.09
CA ALA A 56 -6.35 7.27 3.44
C ALA A 56 -7.42 6.31 2.90
N GLY A 57 -7.06 5.04 2.68
CA GLY A 57 -7.99 4.02 2.21
C GLY A 57 -7.39 3.10 1.16
N SER A 58 -8.22 2.26 0.55
CA SER A 58 -7.82 1.33 -0.49
C SER A 58 -8.62 1.52 -1.77
N ILE A 59 -7.93 1.55 -2.91
CA ILE A 59 -8.54 1.59 -4.24
C ILE A 59 -8.45 0.20 -4.85
N ALA A 60 -9.60 -0.37 -5.22
CA ALA A 60 -9.64 -1.60 -6.00
C ALA A 60 -9.46 -1.26 -7.48
N LEU A 61 -8.29 -1.58 -8.04
CA LEU A 61 -8.05 -1.43 -9.47
C LEU A 61 -8.56 -2.69 -10.17
N TYR A 62 -9.87 -2.73 -10.41
CA TYR A 62 -10.43 -3.66 -11.37
C TYR A 62 -10.16 -3.09 -12.76
N GLY A 63 -9.02 -3.44 -13.33
CA GLY A 63 -8.83 -3.29 -14.76
C GLY A 63 -9.99 -3.99 -15.46
N LYS A 64 -10.81 -3.23 -16.19
CA LYS A 64 -11.71 -3.83 -17.16
C LYS A 64 -10.78 -4.56 -18.14
N ALA A 65 -10.68 -5.89 -18.02
CA ALA A 65 -10.23 -6.73 -19.12
C ALA A 65 -11.30 -6.57 -20.21
N GLY A 66 -11.18 -5.48 -20.96
CA GLY A 66 -12.05 -5.14 -22.07
C GLY A 66 -11.48 -5.77 -23.31
N SER A 67 -12.11 -6.91 -23.66
CA SER A 67 -12.20 -7.54 -25.00
C SER A 67 -10.93 -8.11 -25.61
#